data_AF-A0A8U7ML97-F1
#
_entry.id   AF-A0A8U7ML97-F1
#
_cell.length_a   1.000
_cell.length_b   1.000
_cell.length_c   1.000
_cell.angle_alpha   90.00
_cell.angle_beta   90.00
_cell.angle_gamma   90.00
#
_symmetry.space_group_name_H-M   'P 1'
#
loop_
_entity.id
_entity.type
_entity.pdbx_description
1 polymer ?
#
loop_
_entity_poly.entity_id
_entity_poly.type
_entity_poly.pdbx_seq_one_letter_code
_entity_poly.pdbx_strand_id
1 'polypeptide(L)'
;MCEKWVIKMPVLFQEDVETGVHLDPAIKEVQYNPTYETMFAPEFGPENPFRTQQMAAPRNMLSGYAEPAHINDFMFEQQRRTFATYGYALDPSVDNPEAATKYIGSVEEAEKNQGLTVFETGQRKIEKRKKFKENDASNIDGFLGPWAKYVDEKEVAKPSEEEQKELDEITAKRQKRGKLEDDKPGEEKTILHVKEMYDYQGRSYLHVPQDVGVNLRSTVPPEKCYLPKKQIHVWSGHTKGVSAVRLFPLSGHILLSCSMDCKIKLWEVYGDRRCLRTFIGHSKAVRDICFNNAGTQFLSAAYDRYLKLWDTETGQCISRFTNRKVPYCVKFNPDEDKQNLFVAGMSDKKIVQWDIRSGEIVQEYDRHLGAVNTIVFVDENRRFVSTSDDKSLRVWEWDIPVDFKYIAEPSMHSMPAVTLSPNGKWLACQSMDNQILIFGAQNRFRLNKKKIFKGHMVAGYACQVDFSPDMSYVISGDADGKLNIWDWKTTKLYSRLKAHDKVCIGAVWHPHETSKVITCGWDGLIKLWD
;
A
#
# COMPACT_ATOMS: atom_id res chain seq x y z
N MET A 1 -25.10 -64.95 43.18
CA MET A 1 -26.17 -64.89 44.20
C MET A 1 -27.42 -64.36 43.51
N CYS A 2 -28.52 -65.11 43.61
CA CYS A 2 -29.91 -64.73 43.33
C CYS A 2 -30.24 -63.32 43.90
N GLU A 3 -31.18 -62.55 43.37
CA GLU A 3 -32.59 -62.94 43.17
C GLU A 3 -33.28 -62.36 41.94
N LYS A 4 -34.15 -63.20 41.38
CA LYS A 4 -35.19 -62.91 40.40
C LYS A 4 -36.35 -62.22 41.09
N TRP A 5 -36.96 -61.24 40.43
CA TRP A 5 -38.40 -61.00 40.55
C TRP A 5 -39.02 -61.06 39.15
N VAL A 6 -39.74 -62.15 38.90
CA VAL A 6 -40.61 -62.36 37.74
C VAL A 6 -41.91 -61.62 38.04
N ILE A 7 -42.31 -60.70 37.16
CA ILE A 7 -43.67 -60.14 37.17
C ILE A 7 -44.32 -60.49 35.83
N LYS A 8 -45.49 -61.10 35.96
CA LYS A 8 -46.32 -61.80 34.97
C LYS A 8 -46.63 -60.96 33.73
N MET A 9 -46.55 -61.57 32.55
CA MET A 9 -47.35 -61.15 31.40
C MET A 9 -48.78 -61.70 31.55
N PRO A 10 -49.82 -60.87 31.41
CA PRO A 10 -51.12 -61.32 30.95
C PRO A 10 -51.27 -61.04 29.45
N VAL A 11 -51.45 -62.13 28.71
CA VAL A 11 -52.51 -62.38 27.72
C VAL A 11 -52.96 -61.21 26.81
N LEU A 12 -52.66 -61.37 25.51
CA LEU A 12 -53.48 -61.08 24.33
C LEU A 12 -54.74 -60.22 24.55
N PHE A 13 -54.67 -58.96 24.10
CA PHE A 13 -55.69 -58.42 23.20
C PHE A 13 -54.99 -58.11 21.88
N GLN A 14 -55.08 -59.07 20.97
CA GLN A 14 -54.85 -58.86 19.55
C GLN A 14 -56.20 -58.36 19.03
N GLU A 15 -56.48 -57.06 19.20
CA GLU A 15 -57.43 -56.42 18.31
C GLU A 15 -56.69 -56.31 16.98
N ASP A 16 -57.08 -57.14 16.02
CA ASP A 16 -56.80 -56.86 14.62
C ASP A 16 -57.49 -55.53 14.30
N VAL A 17 -56.77 -54.43 14.52
CA VAL A 17 -57.20 -53.13 14.02
C VAL A 17 -57.21 -53.30 12.51
N GLU A 18 -58.40 -53.37 11.92
CA GLU A 18 -58.61 -53.25 10.48
C GLU A 18 -58.16 -51.84 10.08
N THR A 19 -56.85 -51.62 9.97
CA THR A 19 -56.32 -50.35 9.48
C THR A 19 -56.73 -50.24 8.02
N GLY A 20 -57.61 -49.29 7.71
CA GLY A 20 -57.98 -48.97 6.35
C GLY A 20 -56.78 -48.56 5.50
N VAL A 21 -56.99 -48.32 4.21
CA VAL A 21 -55.94 -47.80 3.33
C VAL A 21 -55.64 -46.35 3.75
N HIS A 22 -54.47 -46.12 4.38
CA HIS A 22 -54.02 -44.78 4.77
C HIS A 22 -53.10 -44.16 3.72
N LEU A 23 -53.15 -42.83 3.60
CA LEU A 23 -52.25 -42.04 2.77
C LEU A 23 -50.98 -41.66 3.53
N ASP A 24 -49.88 -41.50 2.79
CA ASP A 24 -48.63 -40.95 3.33
C ASP A 24 -48.78 -39.42 3.55
N PRO A 25 -48.51 -38.90 4.76
CA PRO A 25 -48.66 -37.47 5.08
C PRO A 25 -47.78 -36.53 4.25
N ALA A 26 -46.67 -37.02 3.67
CA ALA A 26 -45.77 -36.20 2.87
C ALA A 26 -46.23 -36.02 1.42
N ILE A 27 -47.15 -36.86 0.93
CA ILE A 27 -47.62 -36.84 -0.44
C ILE A 27 -48.61 -35.68 -0.65
N LYS A 28 -48.38 -34.87 -1.68
CA LYS A 28 -49.21 -33.68 -2.00
C LYS A 28 -50.26 -33.90 -3.08
N GLU A 29 -50.10 -34.92 -3.92
CA GLU A 29 -51.04 -35.24 -5.00
C GLU A 29 -51.53 -36.68 -4.86
N VAL A 30 -52.85 -36.87 -4.86
CA VAL A 30 -53.50 -38.17 -4.68
C VAL A 30 -54.16 -38.61 -6.00
N GLN A 31 -53.98 -39.87 -6.38
CA GLN A 31 -54.44 -40.42 -7.68
C GLN A 31 -55.85 -41.04 -7.62
N TYR A 32 -56.41 -41.17 -6.42
CA TYR A 32 -57.77 -41.64 -6.18
C TYR A 32 -58.42 -40.71 -5.15
N ASN A 33 -59.75 -40.72 -5.06
CA ASN A 33 -60.48 -39.92 -4.08
C ASN A 33 -60.48 -40.66 -2.73
N PRO A 34 -59.71 -40.21 -1.72
CA PRO A 34 -59.72 -40.83 -0.40
C PRO A 34 -61.01 -40.51 0.36
N THR A 35 -61.36 -41.32 1.34
CA THR A 35 -62.38 -40.97 2.33
C THR A 35 -61.80 -40.01 3.37
N TYR A 36 -62.66 -39.25 4.06
CA TYR A 36 -62.25 -38.29 5.09
C TYR A 36 -61.32 -38.90 6.14
N GLU A 37 -61.70 -40.08 6.66
CA GLU A 37 -60.90 -40.80 7.68
C GLU A 37 -59.54 -41.26 7.15
N THR A 38 -59.44 -41.59 5.86
CA THR A 38 -58.17 -42.01 5.26
C THR A 38 -57.21 -40.85 4.97
N MET A 39 -57.72 -39.62 4.84
CA MET A 39 -56.95 -38.43 4.46
C MET A 39 -56.58 -37.53 5.66
N PHE A 40 -57.47 -37.37 6.63
CA PHE A 40 -57.32 -36.44 7.76
C PHE A 40 -57.08 -37.14 9.11
N ALA A 41 -56.65 -38.40 9.09
CA ALA A 41 -56.20 -39.08 10.30
C ALA A 41 -54.96 -38.37 10.90
N PRO A 42 -54.92 -38.12 12.23
CA PRO A 42 -53.77 -37.47 12.86
C PRO A 42 -52.52 -38.36 12.81
N GLU A 43 -51.35 -37.74 12.68
CA GLU A 43 -50.07 -38.46 12.77
C GLU A 43 -49.85 -38.99 14.20
N PHE A 44 -49.56 -40.30 14.32
CA PHE A 44 -49.31 -40.92 15.62
C PHE A 44 -47.86 -40.74 16.07
N GLY A 45 -47.67 -40.36 17.33
CA GLY A 45 -46.35 -40.26 17.99
C GLY A 45 -46.09 -38.88 18.61
N PRO A 46 -44.96 -38.71 19.33
CA PRO A 46 -44.58 -37.41 19.87
C PRO A 46 -44.08 -36.48 18.75
N GLU A 47 -44.46 -35.20 18.81
CA GLU A 47 -43.89 -34.17 17.94
C GLU A 47 -42.37 -34.07 18.16
N ASN A 48 -41.63 -33.89 17.06
CA ASN A 48 -40.17 -33.81 17.13
C ASN A 48 -39.72 -32.48 17.79
N PRO A 49 -39.12 -32.51 19.00
CA PRO A 49 -38.78 -31.31 19.76
C PRO A 49 -37.56 -30.56 19.19
N PHE A 50 -36.85 -31.16 18.23
CA PHE A 50 -35.67 -30.54 17.59
C PHE A 50 -36.04 -29.61 16.43
N ARG A 51 -37.34 -29.49 16.09
CA ARG A 51 -37.80 -28.55 15.07
C ARG A 51 -38.04 -27.17 15.69
N THR A 52 -37.40 -26.14 15.13
CA THR A 52 -37.78 -24.74 15.43
C THR A 52 -39.20 -24.46 14.91
N GLN A 53 -39.88 -23.43 15.44
CA GLN A 53 -41.24 -23.04 15.02
C GLN A 53 -41.38 -22.94 13.50
N GLN A 54 -40.37 -22.38 12.82
CA GLN A 54 -40.33 -22.28 11.35
C GLN A 54 -40.24 -23.65 10.63
N MET A 55 -39.59 -24.64 11.24
CA MET A 55 -39.45 -26.00 10.69
C MET A 55 -40.62 -26.92 11.08
N ALA A 56 -41.32 -26.61 12.17
CA ALA A 56 -42.51 -27.33 12.61
C ALA A 56 -43.73 -26.96 11.75
N ALA A 57 -43.84 -25.70 11.32
CA ALA A 57 -44.92 -25.25 10.43
C ALA A 57 -44.84 -25.91 9.03
N PRO A 58 -45.98 -26.26 8.43
CA PRO A 58 -46.02 -26.73 7.04
C PRO A 58 -45.52 -25.60 6.13
N ARG A 59 -44.53 -25.89 5.29
CA ARG A 59 -43.90 -24.89 4.42
C ARG A 59 -43.61 -25.44 3.03
N ASN A 60 -43.84 -24.60 2.02
CA ASN A 60 -43.49 -24.87 0.63
C ASN A 60 -42.26 -24.04 0.21
N MET A 61 -42.10 -22.85 0.77
CA MET A 61 -40.93 -21.99 0.65
C MET A 61 -40.31 -21.69 2.02
N LEU A 62 -39.08 -21.16 2.06
CA LEU A 62 -38.31 -21.03 3.30
C LEU A 62 -39.06 -20.30 4.43
N SER A 63 -39.85 -19.27 4.10
CA SER A 63 -40.59 -18.46 5.06
C SER A 63 -42.00 -18.95 5.40
N GLY A 64 -42.56 -19.94 4.70
CA GLY A 64 -43.93 -20.42 4.94
C GLY A 64 -44.55 -21.19 3.77
N TYR A 65 -45.88 -21.37 3.83
CA TYR A 65 -46.65 -22.01 2.79
C TYR A 65 -47.26 -20.96 1.85
N ALA A 66 -46.97 -21.06 0.56
CA ALA A 66 -47.52 -20.20 -0.47
C ALA A 66 -48.26 -21.07 -1.48
N GLU A 67 -49.56 -20.84 -1.60
CA GLU A 67 -50.43 -21.53 -2.54
C GLU A 67 -51.19 -20.52 -3.41
N PRO A 68 -51.49 -20.84 -4.68
CA PRO A 68 -52.35 -20.02 -5.50
C PRO A 68 -53.78 -19.99 -4.96
N ALA A 69 -54.24 -18.83 -4.50
CA ALA A 69 -55.62 -18.60 -4.08
C ALA A 69 -56.42 -17.91 -5.19
N HIS A 70 -57.70 -18.28 -5.33
CA HIS A 70 -58.62 -17.69 -6.29
C HIS A 70 -59.70 -16.87 -5.56
N ILE A 71 -59.32 -15.65 -5.17
CA ILE A 71 -60.21 -14.69 -4.49
C ILE A 71 -60.78 -13.73 -5.53
N ASN A 72 -62.02 -13.27 -5.33
CA ASN A 72 -62.59 -12.20 -6.15
C ASN A 72 -61.80 -10.89 -5.97
N ASP A 73 -61.32 -10.31 -7.07
CA ASP A 73 -60.52 -9.08 -7.11
C ASP A 73 -61.15 -7.95 -6.28
N PHE A 74 -62.47 -7.78 -6.39
CA PHE A 74 -63.19 -6.74 -5.67
C PHE A 74 -63.12 -6.94 -4.15
N MET A 75 -63.36 -8.16 -3.68
CA MET A 75 -63.37 -8.47 -2.24
C MET A 75 -61.98 -8.36 -1.64
N PHE A 76 -60.95 -8.81 -2.37
CA PHE A 76 -59.56 -8.66 -1.94
C PHE A 76 -59.16 -7.19 -1.81
N GLU A 77 -59.42 -6.37 -2.84
CA GLU A 77 -59.07 -4.95 -2.81
C GLU A 77 -59.93 -4.16 -1.81
N GLN A 78 -61.19 -4.56 -1.61
CA GLN A 78 -62.05 -4.02 -0.55
C GLN A 78 -61.43 -4.22 0.83
N GLN A 79 -61.04 -5.44 1.19
CA GLN A 79 -60.44 -5.72 2.50
C GLN A 79 -59.07 -5.07 2.64
N ARG A 80 -58.23 -5.12 1.61
CA ARG A 80 -56.90 -4.48 1.60
C ARG A 80 -56.98 -2.97 1.82
N ARG A 81 -57.89 -2.26 1.14
CA ARG A 81 -58.08 -0.81 1.32
C ARG A 81 -58.68 -0.48 2.67
N THR A 82 -59.58 -1.32 3.16
CA THR A 82 -60.17 -1.18 4.50
C THR A 82 -59.08 -1.25 5.57
N PHE A 83 -58.16 -2.21 5.45
CA PHE A 83 -57.01 -2.31 6.36
C PHE A 83 -56.08 -1.10 6.23
N ALA A 84 -55.74 -0.67 5.01
CA ALA A 84 -54.85 0.47 4.81
C ALA A 84 -55.43 1.81 5.27
N THR A 85 -56.77 1.96 5.25
CA THR A 85 -57.46 3.23 5.56
C THR A 85 -57.89 3.29 7.03
N TYR A 86 -58.42 2.20 7.56
CA TYR A 86 -59.01 2.13 8.89
C TYR A 86 -58.27 1.22 9.86
N GLY A 87 -57.29 0.44 9.40
CA GLY A 87 -56.48 -0.42 10.27
C GLY A 87 -57.09 -1.79 10.59
N TYR A 88 -58.23 -2.15 10.00
CA TYR A 88 -58.87 -3.46 10.19
C TYR A 88 -59.38 -4.08 8.88
N ALA A 89 -59.52 -5.40 8.86
CA ALA A 89 -60.13 -6.17 7.77
C ALA A 89 -60.64 -7.51 8.30
N LEU A 90 -61.43 -8.24 7.51
CA LEU A 90 -61.76 -9.64 7.82
C LEU A 90 -60.53 -10.53 7.56
N ASP A 91 -60.38 -11.57 8.39
CA ASP A 91 -59.31 -12.55 8.23
C ASP A 91 -59.53 -13.40 6.95
N PRO A 92 -58.57 -13.46 6.02
CA PRO A 92 -58.66 -14.32 4.83
C PRO A 92 -58.26 -15.79 5.10
N SER A 93 -57.98 -16.19 6.36
CA SER A 93 -57.61 -17.56 6.71
C SER A 93 -58.74 -18.58 6.47
N VAL A 94 -58.38 -19.75 5.92
CA VAL A 94 -59.33 -20.80 5.51
C VAL A 94 -59.50 -21.88 6.60
N ASP A 95 -58.51 -22.02 7.49
CA ASP A 95 -58.37 -23.19 8.37
C ASP A 95 -59.19 -23.11 9.68
N ASN A 96 -59.73 -21.94 10.01
CA ASN A 96 -60.45 -21.74 11.26
C ASN A 96 -61.93 -21.41 11.00
N PRO A 97 -62.86 -22.38 11.23
CA PRO A 97 -64.29 -22.22 10.97
C PRO A 97 -64.95 -21.07 11.73
N GLU A 98 -64.37 -20.67 12.88
CA GLU A 98 -64.82 -19.53 13.68
C GLU A 98 -64.08 -18.20 13.33
N ALA A 99 -63.06 -18.22 12.46
CA ALA A 99 -62.28 -17.03 12.10
C ALA A 99 -62.77 -16.29 10.87
N ALA A 100 -63.56 -16.92 9.99
CA ALA A 100 -64.01 -16.31 8.74
C ALA A 100 -64.85 -15.03 8.93
N THR A 101 -65.39 -14.81 10.13
CA THR A 101 -66.17 -13.61 10.49
C THR A 101 -65.43 -12.67 11.45
N LYS A 102 -64.17 -12.95 11.77
CA LYS A 102 -63.39 -12.21 12.75
C LYS A 102 -62.61 -11.07 12.08
N TYR A 103 -62.67 -9.88 12.69
CA TYR A 103 -61.81 -8.77 12.30
C TYR A 103 -60.39 -8.95 12.83
N ILE A 104 -59.41 -8.61 12.01
CA ILE A 104 -57.98 -8.56 12.33
C ILE A 104 -57.44 -7.14 12.19
N GLY A 105 -56.37 -6.83 12.93
CA GLY A 105 -55.81 -5.48 13.05
C GLY A 105 -56.35 -4.73 14.26
N SER A 106 -56.85 -3.52 14.06
CA SER A 106 -57.45 -2.68 15.10
C SER A 106 -58.94 -3.02 15.30
N VAL A 107 -59.22 -4.06 16.07
CA VAL A 107 -60.58 -4.58 16.29
C VAL A 107 -61.48 -3.56 16.99
N GLU A 108 -60.92 -2.71 17.86
CA GLU A 108 -61.66 -1.63 18.52
C GLU A 108 -62.23 -0.62 17.50
N GLU A 109 -61.44 -0.29 16.47
CA GLU A 109 -61.88 0.60 15.40
C GLU A 109 -62.86 -0.09 14.43
N ALA A 110 -62.75 -1.41 14.27
CA ALA A 110 -63.69 -2.21 13.48
C ALA A 110 -65.10 -2.17 14.08
N GLU A 111 -65.22 -2.43 15.39
CA GLU A 111 -66.50 -2.38 16.10
C GLU A 111 -67.06 -0.95 16.14
N LYS A 112 -66.20 0.05 16.38
CA LYS A 112 -66.58 1.47 16.39
C LYS A 112 -67.16 1.94 15.06
N ASN A 113 -66.65 1.46 13.93
CA ASN A 113 -67.17 1.79 12.60
C ASN A 113 -68.13 0.73 12.05
N GLN A 114 -68.54 -0.26 12.85
CA GLN A 114 -69.43 -1.36 12.45
C GLN A 114 -68.96 -2.12 11.20
N GLY A 115 -67.64 -2.29 11.05
CA GLY A 115 -67.08 -3.04 9.92
C GLY A 115 -67.12 -2.33 8.57
N LEU A 116 -67.36 -1.02 8.53
CA LEU A 116 -67.48 -0.26 7.28
C LEU A 116 -66.23 -0.41 6.39
N THR A 117 -66.46 -0.66 5.11
CA THR A 117 -65.39 -0.73 4.10
C THR A 117 -65.25 0.57 3.32
N VAL A 118 -64.12 0.77 2.64
CA VAL A 118 -63.83 2.03 1.90
C VAL A 118 -64.81 2.30 0.76
N PHE A 119 -65.43 1.26 0.20
CA PHE A 119 -66.40 1.38 -0.88
C PHE A 119 -67.82 1.69 -0.39
N GLU A 120 -68.05 1.61 0.92
CA GLU A 120 -69.34 1.93 1.54
C GLU A 120 -69.34 3.38 2.02
N THR A 121 -70.46 4.07 1.83
CA THR A 121 -70.62 5.45 2.30
C THR A 121 -70.90 5.45 3.80
N GLY A 122 -69.87 5.75 4.59
CA GLY A 122 -69.94 5.73 6.06
C GLY A 122 -70.21 7.08 6.75
N GLN A 123 -70.53 6.97 8.03
CA GLN A 123 -70.95 8.06 8.92
C GLN A 123 -69.79 8.87 9.52
N ARG A 124 -68.75 9.18 8.74
CA ARG A 124 -67.62 10.00 9.23
C ARG A 124 -67.77 11.45 8.80
N LYS A 125 -68.33 12.29 9.69
CA LYS A 125 -68.18 13.75 9.64
C LYS A 125 -66.84 14.15 10.27
N ILE A 126 -65.76 13.96 9.53
CA ILE A 126 -64.43 14.48 9.91
C ILE A 126 -64.29 15.89 9.35
N GLU A 127 -63.64 16.79 10.09
CA GLU A 127 -63.27 18.11 9.58
C GLU A 127 -62.32 17.96 8.39
N LYS A 128 -62.78 18.39 7.21
CA LYS A 128 -61.98 18.34 5.99
C LYS A 128 -60.86 19.38 6.09
N ARG A 129 -59.61 18.95 5.84
CA ARG A 129 -58.47 19.89 5.69
C ARG A 129 -58.78 20.89 4.58
N LYS A 130 -58.50 22.17 4.84
CA LYS A 130 -58.78 23.26 3.89
C LYS A 130 -57.70 23.29 2.81
N LYS A 131 -58.13 23.27 1.55
CA LYS A 131 -57.28 23.50 0.38
C LYS A 131 -57.43 24.93 -0.09
N PHE A 132 -56.42 25.46 -0.76
CA PHE A 132 -56.62 26.60 -1.64
C PHE A 132 -57.67 26.24 -2.70
N LYS A 133 -58.45 27.22 -3.19
CA LYS A 133 -59.48 26.96 -4.19
C LYS A 133 -59.47 28.08 -5.20
N GLU A 134 -58.74 27.84 -6.28
CA GLU A 134 -58.74 28.68 -7.47
C GLU A 134 -58.96 27.76 -8.68
N ASN A 135 -60.21 27.74 -9.15
CA ASN A 135 -60.67 26.84 -10.20
C ASN A 135 -60.92 27.58 -11.52
N ASP A 136 -60.77 28.90 -11.54
CA ASP A 136 -60.88 29.69 -12.76
C ASP A 136 -59.56 29.64 -13.53
N ALA A 137 -59.60 29.03 -14.71
CA ALA A 137 -58.45 28.86 -15.59
C ALA A 137 -58.04 30.17 -16.30
N SER A 138 -58.77 31.26 -16.10
CA SER A 138 -58.46 32.58 -16.69
C SER A 138 -57.22 33.24 -16.07
N ASN A 139 -56.88 32.89 -14.83
CA ASN A 139 -55.69 33.40 -14.16
C ASN A 139 -54.49 32.47 -14.39
N ILE A 140 -53.61 32.87 -15.32
CA ILE A 140 -52.49 32.07 -15.85
C ILE A 140 -51.55 31.59 -14.74
N ASP A 141 -51.25 32.44 -13.75
CA ASP A 141 -50.31 32.13 -12.66
C ASP A 141 -51.01 31.68 -11.37
N GLY A 142 -52.34 31.88 -11.27
CA GLY A 142 -53.12 31.61 -10.06
C GLY A 142 -53.95 30.33 -10.10
N PHE A 143 -54.14 29.70 -11.26
CA PHE A 143 -54.94 28.48 -11.38
C PHE A 143 -54.30 27.30 -10.65
N LEU A 144 -55.02 26.75 -9.67
CA LEU A 144 -54.55 25.64 -8.85
C LEU A 144 -55.33 24.34 -9.13
N GLY A 145 -56.63 24.43 -9.42
CA GLY A 145 -57.47 23.27 -9.77
C GLY A 145 -57.27 22.06 -8.82
N PRO A 146 -57.05 20.84 -9.33
CA PRO A 146 -56.72 19.66 -8.52
C PRO A 146 -55.36 19.70 -7.81
N TRP A 147 -54.43 20.56 -8.24
CA TRP A 147 -53.10 20.75 -7.64
C TRP A 147 -53.10 21.69 -6.43
N ALA A 148 -54.27 22.19 -6.02
CA ALA A 148 -54.38 23.03 -4.85
C ALA A 148 -53.88 22.33 -3.57
N LYS A 149 -52.80 22.89 -3.01
CA LYS A 149 -52.19 22.44 -1.76
C LYS A 149 -53.10 22.73 -0.57
N TYR A 150 -52.85 22.05 0.54
CA TYR A 150 -53.52 22.38 1.80
C TYR A 150 -52.92 23.65 2.41
N VAL A 151 -53.76 24.43 3.07
CA VAL A 151 -53.37 25.74 3.66
C VAL A 151 -52.42 25.57 4.85
N ASP A 152 -52.50 24.42 5.53
CA ASP A 152 -51.69 24.05 6.70
C ASP A 152 -50.33 23.43 6.32
N GLU A 153 -50.10 23.13 5.03
CA GLU A 153 -48.89 22.47 4.56
C GLU A 153 -47.85 23.49 4.09
N LYS A 154 -46.63 23.41 4.64
CA LYS A 154 -45.50 24.25 4.23
C LYS A 154 -44.69 23.53 3.15
N GLU A 155 -44.29 24.26 2.10
CA GLU A 155 -43.55 23.69 0.97
C GLU A 155 -42.11 23.30 1.30
N VAL A 156 -41.51 23.95 2.30
CA VAL A 156 -40.13 23.71 2.70
C VAL A 156 -40.09 23.31 4.17
N ALA A 157 -39.61 22.10 4.42
CA ALA A 157 -39.25 21.64 5.76
C ALA A 157 -37.74 21.83 5.94
N LYS A 158 -37.35 22.89 6.65
CA LYS A 158 -35.98 23.03 7.13
C LYS A 158 -35.87 22.32 8.49
N PRO A 159 -34.83 21.53 8.73
CA PRO A 159 -34.56 20.97 10.05
C PRO A 159 -34.36 22.09 11.07
N SER A 160 -34.49 21.76 12.36
CA SER A 160 -34.26 22.73 13.44
C SER A 160 -32.84 23.29 13.39
N GLU A 161 -32.60 24.44 14.01
CA GLU A 161 -31.27 25.05 14.02
C GLU A 161 -30.23 24.14 14.71
N GLU A 162 -30.66 23.30 15.65
CA GLU A 162 -29.82 22.29 16.32
C GLU A 162 -29.51 21.12 15.38
N GLU A 163 -30.51 20.59 14.69
CA GLU A 163 -30.34 19.52 13.69
C GLU A 163 -29.48 19.97 12.50
N GLN A 164 -29.56 21.24 12.10
CA GLN A 164 -28.69 21.81 11.07
C GLN A 164 -27.22 21.81 11.51
N LYS A 165 -26.95 22.17 12.77
CA LYS A 165 -25.59 22.14 13.33
C LYS A 165 -25.06 20.71 13.44
N GLU A 166 -25.90 19.76 13.83
CA GLU A 166 -25.53 18.34 13.89
C GLU A 166 -25.24 17.78 12.49
N LEU A 167 -26.08 18.09 11.50
CA LEU A 167 -25.85 17.71 10.10
C LEU A 167 -24.55 18.33 9.56
N ASP A 168 -24.27 19.59 9.87
CA ASP A 168 -23.02 20.24 9.47
C ASP A 168 -21.81 19.55 10.12
N GLU A 169 -21.89 19.19 11.40
CA GLU A 169 -20.85 18.42 12.08
C GLU A 169 -20.63 17.04 11.44
N ILE A 170 -21.70 16.31 11.09
CA ILE A 170 -21.63 15.02 10.40
C ILE A 170 -20.95 15.18 9.04
N THR A 171 -21.31 16.22 8.28
CA THR A 171 -20.69 16.47 6.98
C THR A 171 -19.22 16.86 7.11
N ALA A 172 -18.85 17.67 8.11
CA ALA A 172 -17.47 18.01 8.42
C ALA A 172 -16.64 16.77 8.81
N LYS A 173 -17.20 15.86 9.61
CA LYS A 173 -16.56 14.56 9.93
C LYS A 173 -16.37 13.71 8.68
N ARG A 174 -17.36 13.65 7.78
CA ARG A 174 -17.26 12.92 6.51
C ARG A 174 -16.20 13.53 5.57
N GLN A 175 -16.15 14.85 5.47
CA GLN A 175 -15.14 15.55 4.67
C GLN A 175 -13.72 15.33 5.20
N LYS A 176 -13.53 15.35 6.53
CA LYS A 176 -12.24 15.03 7.13
C LYS A 176 -11.78 13.60 6.83
N ARG A 177 -12.69 12.62 6.81
CA ARG A 177 -12.38 11.23 6.43
C ARG A 177 -11.98 11.07 4.97
N GLY A 178 -12.47 11.94 4.09
CA GLY A 178 -12.21 11.89 2.65
C GLY A 178 -11.01 12.72 2.17
N LYS A 179 -10.47 13.63 3.00
CA LYS A 179 -9.27 14.38 2.65
C LYS A 179 -8.05 13.46 2.68
N LEU A 180 -7.47 13.22 1.52
CA LEU A 180 -6.08 12.78 1.42
C LEU A 180 -5.24 13.91 2.05
N GLU A 181 -4.49 13.62 3.10
CA GLU A 181 -3.54 14.58 3.65
C GLU A 181 -2.59 14.98 2.52
N ASP A 182 -2.63 16.25 2.11
CA ASP A 182 -1.60 16.78 1.22
C ASP A 182 -0.25 16.55 1.89
N ASP A 183 0.69 15.92 1.17
CA ASP A 183 2.07 15.65 1.60
C ASP A 183 2.78 17.00 1.86
N LYS A 184 2.45 17.67 2.98
CA LYS A 184 3.11 18.88 3.45
C LYS A 184 4.60 18.56 3.64
N PRO A 185 5.51 19.45 3.24
CA PRO A 185 6.94 19.23 3.46
C PRO A 185 7.17 19.08 4.97
N GLY A 186 7.83 17.99 5.37
CA GLY A 186 8.16 17.74 6.76
C GLY A 186 9.03 18.85 7.34
N GLU A 187 8.82 19.19 8.62
CA GLU A 187 9.67 20.14 9.33
C GLU A 187 11.13 19.67 9.28
N GLU A 188 12.01 20.57 8.85
CA GLU A 188 13.43 20.29 8.75
C GLU A 188 14.13 20.67 10.03
N LYS A 189 14.87 19.71 10.57
CA LYS A 189 15.63 19.86 11.80
C LYS A 189 16.97 19.16 11.62
N THR A 190 18.01 19.78 12.12
CA THR A 190 19.34 19.16 12.16
C THR A 190 19.85 19.12 13.57
N ILE A 191 20.40 17.97 13.93
CA ILE A 191 20.95 17.70 15.25
C ILE A 191 22.44 17.45 15.05
N LEU A 192 23.26 18.41 15.47
CA LEU A 192 24.69 18.21 15.61
C LEU A 192 24.93 17.46 16.93
N HIS A 193 25.61 16.32 16.89
CA HIS A 193 25.87 15.51 18.09
C HIS A 193 27.22 15.85 18.74
N VAL A 194 28.13 16.43 17.97
CA VAL A 194 29.44 16.89 18.47
C VAL A 194 29.28 18.26 19.13
N LYS A 195 29.96 18.46 20.26
CA LYS A 195 29.90 19.71 21.04
C LYS A 195 30.53 20.89 20.29
N GLU A 196 31.57 20.62 19.52
CA GLU A 196 32.35 21.63 18.79
C GLU A 196 32.26 21.32 17.29
N MET A 197 31.81 22.31 16.52
CA MET A 197 31.66 22.22 15.06
C MET A 197 32.99 22.44 14.33
N TYR A 198 33.86 23.26 14.93
CA TYR A 198 35.13 23.67 14.39
C TYR A 198 36.26 23.09 15.24
N ASP A 199 37.34 22.69 14.60
CA ASP A 199 38.56 22.32 15.29
C ASP A 199 39.28 23.55 15.88
N TYR A 200 40.41 23.32 16.56
CA TYR A 200 41.26 24.36 17.13
C TYR A 200 41.83 25.36 16.10
N GLN A 201 41.76 25.04 14.80
CA GLN A 201 42.20 25.89 13.68
C GLN A 201 41.02 26.59 12.99
N GLY A 202 39.80 26.45 13.50
CA GLY A 202 38.59 27.01 12.91
C GLY A 202 38.14 26.28 11.64
N ARG A 203 38.63 25.06 11.39
CA ARG A 203 38.25 24.24 10.23
C ARG A 203 37.05 23.38 10.58
N SER A 204 36.15 23.19 9.62
CA SER A 204 35.04 22.28 9.75
C SER A 204 35.52 20.82 9.69
N TYR A 205 34.69 19.89 10.15
CA TYR A 205 34.98 18.46 10.06
C TYR A 205 35.11 17.95 8.61
N LEU A 206 34.72 18.74 7.59
CA LEU A 206 34.91 18.38 6.17
C LEU A 206 36.36 18.49 5.72
N HIS A 207 37.20 19.20 6.47
CA HIS A 207 38.60 19.35 6.12
C HIS A 207 39.30 18.00 6.21
N VAL A 208 39.92 17.58 5.10
CA VAL A 208 40.62 16.29 4.99
C VAL A 208 41.69 16.18 6.08
N PRO A 209 41.56 15.20 7.02
CA PRO A 209 42.54 14.99 8.07
C PRO A 209 43.91 14.59 7.51
N GLN A 210 44.98 15.11 8.12
CA GLN A 210 46.37 14.85 7.74
C GLN A 210 47.12 13.99 8.78
N ASP A 211 46.49 13.75 9.92
CA ASP A 211 46.96 12.91 11.02
C ASP A 211 46.77 11.42 10.76
N VAL A 212 45.99 11.06 9.75
CA VAL A 212 45.82 9.68 9.29
C VAL A 212 47.10 9.21 8.61
N GLY A 213 47.59 8.02 8.97
CA GLY A 213 48.83 7.43 8.43
C GLY A 213 48.81 7.11 6.92
N VAL A 214 47.72 7.42 6.23
CA VAL A 214 47.54 7.29 4.78
C VAL A 214 47.18 8.65 4.21
N ASN A 215 47.79 9.01 3.07
CA ASN A 215 47.50 10.28 2.42
C ASN A 215 46.13 10.27 1.72
N LEU A 216 45.12 10.82 2.38
CA LEU A 216 43.75 10.92 1.88
C LEU A 216 43.56 11.94 0.75
N ARG A 217 44.60 12.68 0.36
CA ARG A 217 44.59 13.57 -0.82
C ARG A 217 45.20 12.93 -2.06
N SER A 218 45.74 11.72 -1.95
CA SER A 218 46.30 11.02 -3.10
C SER A 218 45.21 10.74 -4.13
N THR A 219 45.45 11.05 -5.40
CA THR A 219 44.58 10.61 -6.50
C THR A 219 44.99 9.24 -7.04
N VAL A 220 46.16 8.76 -6.62
CA VAL A 220 46.71 7.47 -7.04
C VAL A 220 46.13 6.37 -6.14
N PRO A 221 45.49 5.34 -6.71
CA PRO A 221 45.04 4.17 -5.96
C PRO A 221 46.21 3.49 -5.23
N PRO A 222 45.97 2.84 -4.08
CA PRO A 222 47.00 2.05 -3.42
C PRO A 222 47.53 0.94 -4.36
N GLU A 223 48.82 0.61 -4.22
CA GLU A 223 49.51 -0.33 -5.11
C GLU A 223 48.89 -1.73 -5.13
N LYS A 224 48.37 -2.18 -3.98
CA LYS A 224 47.76 -3.50 -3.83
C LYS A 224 46.74 -3.52 -2.71
N CYS A 225 45.53 -3.96 -3.04
CA CYS A 225 44.47 -4.18 -2.07
C CYS A 225 44.56 -5.57 -1.42
N TYR A 226 44.05 -5.66 -0.20
CA TYR A 226 43.95 -6.89 0.59
C TYR A 226 42.50 -7.11 1.01
N LEU A 227 42.13 -8.35 1.33
CA LEU A 227 40.77 -8.64 1.77
C LEU A 227 40.64 -8.37 3.27
N PRO A 228 39.54 -7.73 3.70
CA PRO A 228 39.30 -7.56 5.11
C PRO A 228 39.01 -8.90 5.79
N LYS A 229 39.44 -9.01 7.05
CA LYS A 229 39.25 -10.24 7.85
C LYS A 229 38.51 -9.99 9.15
N LYS A 230 38.61 -8.78 9.70
CA LYS A 230 38.07 -8.44 11.01
C LYS A 230 37.14 -7.26 10.90
N GLN A 231 36.09 -7.31 11.69
CA GLN A 231 35.22 -6.16 11.89
C GLN A 231 35.87 -5.24 12.92
N ILE A 232 36.18 -3.99 12.54
CA ILE A 232 36.79 -3.02 13.47
C ILE A 232 35.71 -2.24 14.21
N HIS A 233 34.64 -1.82 13.53
CA HIS A 233 33.68 -0.89 14.10
C HIS A 233 32.23 -1.19 13.71
N VAL A 234 31.33 -0.76 14.58
CA VAL A 234 29.88 -0.74 14.36
C VAL A 234 29.39 0.67 14.60
N TRP A 235 28.92 1.34 13.55
CA TRP A 235 28.11 2.53 13.73
C TRP A 235 26.67 2.10 14.00
N SER A 236 26.22 2.35 15.23
CA SER A 236 24.85 2.14 15.67
C SER A 236 24.18 3.49 15.92
N GLY A 237 22.99 3.69 15.38
CA GLY A 237 22.26 4.95 15.58
C GLY A 237 21.04 5.14 14.67
N HIS A 238 20.89 4.33 13.63
CA HIS A 238 19.63 4.23 12.88
C HIS A 238 18.69 3.23 13.55
N THR A 239 17.40 3.54 13.59
CA THR A 239 16.39 2.65 14.18
C THR A 239 15.84 1.65 13.16
N LYS A 240 15.97 1.94 11.87
CA LYS A 240 15.59 1.08 10.75
C LYS A 240 16.77 0.83 9.82
N GLY A 241 16.58 -0.06 8.86
CA GLY A 241 17.58 -0.44 7.87
C GLY A 241 18.20 0.74 7.12
N VAL A 242 19.52 0.67 6.92
CA VAL A 242 20.28 1.64 6.13
C VAL A 242 20.07 1.32 4.64
N SER A 243 19.65 2.30 3.85
CA SER A 243 19.28 2.14 2.44
C SER A 243 20.44 2.39 1.49
N ALA A 244 21.31 3.36 1.80
CA ALA A 244 22.54 3.61 1.04
C ALA A 244 23.62 4.21 1.94
N VAL A 245 24.86 4.01 1.51
CA VAL A 245 26.05 4.55 2.14
C VAL A 245 26.94 5.18 1.07
N ARG A 246 27.46 6.37 1.33
CA ARG A 246 28.37 7.08 0.43
C ARG A 246 29.55 7.63 1.23
N LEU A 247 30.75 7.40 0.72
CA LEU A 247 31.95 8.04 1.24
C LEU A 247 32.04 9.47 0.71
N PHE A 248 32.71 10.31 1.49
CA PHE A 248 33.05 11.66 1.09
C PHE A 248 33.89 11.65 -0.18
N PRO A 249 33.56 12.51 -1.16
CA PRO A 249 34.27 12.55 -2.44
C PRO A 249 35.77 12.85 -2.22
N LEU A 250 36.61 12.33 -3.11
CA LEU A 250 38.06 12.45 -3.10
C LEU A 250 38.78 11.78 -1.93
N SER A 251 38.37 11.97 -0.67
CA SER A 251 39.16 11.61 0.53
C SER A 251 38.59 10.50 1.41
N GLY A 252 37.29 10.21 1.36
CA GLY A 252 36.69 9.11 2.13
C GLY A 252 36.74 9.21 3.65
N HIS A 253 37.13 10.36 4.22
CA HIS A 253 37.26 10.54 5.68
C HIS A 253 35.91 10.65 6.42
N ILE A 254 34.85 11.03 5.70
CA ILE A 254 33.47 11.11 6.17
C ILE A 254 32.63 10.08 5.44
N LEU A 255 31.60 9.59 6.12
CA LEU A 255 30.58 8.72 5.57
C LEU A 255 29.19 9.33 5.75
N LEU A 256 28.41 9.38 4.68
CA LEU A 256 26.98 9.62 4.73
C LEU A 256 26.21 8.31 4.68
N SER A 257 25.21 8.18 5.56
CA SER A 257 24.24 7.11 5.52
C SER A 257 22.82 7.64 5.47
N CYS A 258 21.98 6.98 4.68
CA CYS A 258 20.55 7.22 4.69
C CYS A 258 19.79 5.97 5.14
N SER A 259 18.68 6.16 5.83
CA SER A 259 17.91 5.06 6.41
C SER A 259 16.41 5.19 6.15
N MET A 260 15.72 4.07 6.32
CA MET A 260 14.27 3.98 6.28
C MET A 260 13.58 4.66 7.47
N ASP A 261 14.35 5.16 8.46
CA ASP A 261 13.87 5.94 9.60
C ASP A 261 13.65 7.44 9.28
N CYS A 262 13.72 7.80 8.00
CA CYS A 262 13.60 9.17 7.47
C CYS A 262 14.74 10.10 7.89
N LYS A 263 15.86 9.56 8.40
CA LYS A 263 17.03 10.32 8.83
C LYS A 263 18.21 10.05 7.92
N ILE A 264 19.04 11.07 7.77
CA ILE A 264 20.36 10.97 7.14
C ILE A 264 21.39 11.27 8.22
N LYS A 265 22.48 10.53 8.28
CA LYS A 265 23.52 10.71 9.29
C LYS A 265 24.89 10.85 8.63
N LEU A 266 25.68 11.77 9.17
CA LEU A 266 27.10 11.92 8.88
C LEU A 266 27.91 11.24 9.97
N TRP A 267 28.91 10.47 9.56
CA TRP A 267 29.81 9.73 10.42
C TRP A 267 31.25 10.04 10.06
N GLU A 268 32.10 10.05 11.07
CA GLU A 268 33.54 10.07 10.88
C GLU A 268 34.05 8.64 10.63
N VAL A 269 34.92 8.45 9.63
CA VAL A 269 35.53 7.15 9.32
C VAL A 269 36.78 6.90 10.16
N TYR A 270 37.53 7.97 10.43
CA TYR A 270 38.75 7.97 11.23
C TYR A 270 38.48 8.53 12.65
N GLY A 271 39.52 8.59 13.48
CA GLY A 271 39.41 9.07 14.86
C GLY A 271 38.47 8.24 15.73
N ASP A 272 37.58 8.93 16.44
CA ASP A 272 36.63 8.32 17.38
C ASP A 272 35.38 7.74 16.70
N ARG A 273 35.28 7.87 15.37
CA ARG A 273 34.20 7.29 14.54
C ARG A 273 32.79 7.69 15.00
N ARG A 274 32.65 8.94 15.42
CA ARG A 274 31.41 9.45 16.03
C ARG A 274 30.37 9.77 14.96
N CYS A 275 29.10 9.78 15.38
CA CYS A 275 28.04 10.41 14.60
C CYS A 275 28.25 11.92 14.67
N LEU A 276 28.57 12.56 13.55
CA LEU A 276 28.79 14.01 13.48
C LEU A 276 27.45 14.73 13.55
N ARG A 277 26.55 14.42 12.61
CA ARG A 277 25.27 15.13 12.47
C ARG A 277 24.16 14.20 11.99
N THR A 278 22.93 14.47 12.43
CA THR A 278 21.70 13.89 11.90
C THR A 278 20.87 14.97 11.20
N PHE A 279 20.44 14.68 9.97
CA PHE A 279 19.52 15.50 9.19
C PHE A 279 18.13 14.86 9.23
N ILE A 280 17.14 15.65 9.59
CA ILE A 280 15.73 15.27 9.69
C ILE A 280 14.94 16.25 8.83
N GLY A 281 14.01 15.75 8.04
CA GLY A 281 13.17 16.61 7.21
C GLY A 281 12.39 15.85 6.15
N HIS A 282 12.78 14.63 5.82
CA HIS A 282 11.96 13.77 4.97
C HIS A 282 10.79 13.19 5.77
N SER A 283 9.62 13.12 5.12
CA SER A 283 8.40 12.53 5.72
C SER A 283 8.42 10.99 5.62
N LYS A 284 9.03 10.47 4.56
CA LYS A 284 9.15 9.03 4.28
C LYS A 284 10.62 8.62 4.15
N ALA A 285 10.83 7.30 4.06
CA ALA A 285 12.17 6.71 3.99
C ALA A 285 13.03 7.33 2.88
N VAL A 286 14.32 7.57 3.19
CA VAL A 286 15.30 8.09 2.23
C VAL A 286 15.89 6.91 1.46
N ARG A 287 15.95 7.00 0.13
CA ARG A 287 16.31 5.90 -0.75
C ARG A 287 17.74 5.94 -1.25
N ASP A 288 18.22 7.12 -1.64
CA ASP A 288 19.58 7.34 -2.16
C ASP A 288 20.06 8.74 -1.81
N ILE A 289 21.39 8.90 -1.84
CA ILE A 289 22.10 10.11 -1.49
C ILE A 289 23.31 10.29 -2.41
N CYS A 290 23.67 11.53 -2.71
CA CYS A 290 24.85 11.86 -3.51
C CYS A 290 25.48 13.16 -3.02
N PHE A 291 26.80 13.13 -2.80
CA PHE A 291 27.58 14.35 -2.58
C PHE A 291 27.78 15.12 -3.89
N ASN A 292 28.01 16.43 -3.78
CA ASN A 292 28.67 17.20 -4.82
C ASN A 292 30.17 16.85 -4.87
N ASN A 293 30.91 17.26 -5.91
CA ASN A 293 32.32 16.89 -6.03
C ASN A 293 33.21 17.43 -4.92
N ALA A 294 32.93 18.64 -4.44
CA ALA A 294 33.67 19.27 -3.34
C ALA A 294 33.31 18.70 -1.96
N GLY A 295 32.20 17.96 -1.85
CA GLY A 295 31.64 17.45 -0.61
C GLY A 295 30.98 18.48 0.31
N THR A 296 30.87 19.75 -0.10
CA THR A 296 30.21 20.82 0.69
C THR A 296 28.68 20.67 0.74
N GLN A 297 28.08 20.06 -0.28
CA GLN A 297 26.63 19.87 -0.37
C GLN A 297 26.31 18.42 -0.71
N PHE A 298 25.12 17.98 -0.33
CA PHE A 298 24.62 16.67 -0.76
C PHE A 298 23.12 16.73 -1.08
N LEU A 299 22.72 15.86 -1.99
CA LEU A 299 21.33 15.64 -2.35
C LEU A 299 20.82 14.36 -1.70
N SER A 300 19.58 14.39 -1.26
CA SER A 300 18.85 13.22 -0.79
C SER A 300 17.56 13.03 -1.59
N ALA A 301 17.31 11.78 -1.99
CA ALA A 301 16.06 11.35 -2.60
C ALA A 301 15.28 10.47 -1.62
N ALA A 302 14.00 10.76 -1.43
CA ALA A 302 13.15 10.00 -0.54
C ALA A 302 11.80 9.64 -1.16
N TYR A 303 11.13 8.67 -0.54
CA TYR A 303 9.80 8.21 -0.94
C TYR A 303 8.68 9.24 -0.70
N ASP A 304 8.99 10.39 -0.09
CA ASP A 304 8.07 11.52 0.08
C ASP A 304 7.92 12.38 -1.17
N ARG A 305 8.57 11.99 -2.29
CA ARG A 305 8.55 12.68 -3.59
C ARG A 305 9.31 14.01 -3.59
N TYR A 306 10.09 14.25 -2.54
CA TYR A 306 10.97 15.40 -2.47
C TYR A 306 12.43 14.98 -2.64
N LEU A 307 13.15 15.80 -3.38
CA LEU A 307 14.60 15.87 -3.43
C LEU A 307 15.00 17.04 -2.55
N LYS A 308 15.92 16.85 -1.62
CA LYS A 308 16.40 17.94 -0.75
C LYS A 308 17.89 18.13 -0.95
N LEU A 309 18.29 19.38 -1.14
CA LEU A 309 19.68 19.80 -1.16
C LEU A 309 20.05 20.28 0.24
N TRP A 310 21.06 19.65 0.81
CA TRP A 310 21.52 19.93 2.16
C TRP A 310 22.94 20.48 2.11
N ASP A 311 23.19 21.44 2.99
CA ASP A 311 24.53 21.84 3.32
C ASP A 311 25.13 20.86 4.35
N THR A 312 26.28 20.29 4.03
CA THR A 312 26.96 19.35 4.92
C THR A 312 27.50 20.03 6.17
N GLU A 313 27.90 21.30 6.13
CA GLU A 313 28.56 22.02 7.23
C GLU A 313 27.59 22.68 8.19
N THR A 314 26.52 23.28 7.70
CA THR A 314 25.51 23.92 8.56
C THR A 314 24.39 22.96 8.95
N GLY A 315 24.11 21.96 8.12
CA GLY A 315 22.94 21.13 8.27
C GLY A 315 21.71 21.68 7.53
N GLN A 316 21.77 22.90 7.01
CA GLN A 316 20.57 23.55 6.49
C GLN A 316 20.09 22.90 5.19
N CYS A 317 18.78 22.76 5.04
CA CYS A 317 18.19 22.43 3.74
C CYS A 317 18.20 23.71 2.89
N ILE A 318 19.03 23.71 1.85
CA ILE A 318 19.22 24.85 0.94
C ILE A 318 18.02 24.97 0.00
N SER A 319 17.61 23.85 -0.59
CA SER A 319 16.53 23.84 -1.58
C SER A 319 15.78 22.51 -1.59
N ARG A 320 14.54 22.55 -2.09
CA ARG A 320 13.64 21.40 -2.21
C ARG A 320 13.15 21.34 -3.66
N PHE A 321 13.30 20.19 -4.28
CA PHE A 321 12.78 19.94 -5.63
C PHE A 321 11.70 18.87 -5.55
N THR A 322 10.60 19.08 -6.26
CA THR A 322 9.48 18.13 -6.29
C THR A 322 8.99 17.97 -7.72
N ASN A 323 8.67 16.73 -8.07
CA ASN A 323 8.01 16.41 -9.34
C ASN A 323 6.72 15.62 -9.11
N ARG A 324 6.12 15.69 -7.90
CA ARG A 324 4.96 14.88 -7.46
C ARG A 324 5.13 13.36 -7.55
N LYS A 325 6.30 12.88 -7.96
CA LYS A 325 6.65 11.47 -8.22
C LYS A 325 7.89 11.11 -7.42
N VAL A 326 8.07 9.82 -7.17
CA VAL A 326 9.13 9.34 -6.28
C VAL A 326 10.46 9.29 -7.03
N PRO A 327 11.52 9.94 -6.52
CA PRO A 327 12.89 9.74 -7.00
C PRO A 327 13.50 8.47 -6.39
N TYR A 328 14.12 7.63 -7.22
CA TYR A 328 14.81 6.41 -6.80
C TYR A 328 16.32 6.59 -6.64
N CYS A 329 16.95 7.33 -7.55
CA CYS A 329 18.38 7.59 -7.57
C CYS A 329 18.65 9.05 -7.90
N VAL A 330 19.73 9.59 -7.34
CA VAL A 330 20.19 10.95 -7.61
C VAL A 330 21.68 10.94 -7.83
N LYS A 331 22.13 11.68 -8.85
CA LYS A 331 23.54 11.97 -9.08
C LYS A 331 23.74 13.43 -9.43
N PHE A 332 24.70 14.06 -8.76
CA PHE A 332 25.24 15.33 -9.22
C PHE A 332 25.99 15.14 -10.52
N ASN A 333 26.05 16.18 -11.34
CA ASN A 333 27.01 16.21 -12.44
C ASN A 333 28.44 16.26 -11.85
N PRO A 334 29.31 15.29 -12.20
CA PRO A 334 30.68 15.26 -11.77
C PRO A 334 31.64 16.19 -12.54
N ASP A 335 31.16 17.00 -13.50
CA ASP A 335 31.97 18.09 -14.05
C ASP A 335 31.98 19.32 -13.14
N GLU A 336 33.16 19.88 -12.89
CA GLU A 336 33.33 21.08 -12.05
C GLU A 336 32.54 22.29 -12.57
N ASP A 337 32.49 22.47 -13.89
CA ASP A 337 31.78 23.58 -14.54
C ASP A 337 30.26 23.52 -14.34
N LYS A 338 29.70 22.32 -14.14
CA LYS A 338 28.25 22.04 -14.19
C LYS A 338 27.72 21.50 -12.87
N GLN A 339 28.39 21.81 -11.76
CA GLN A 339 28.04 21.32 -10.42
C GLN A 339 26.64 21.75 -9.94
N ASN A 340 26.08 22.80 -10.53
CA ASN A 340 24.71 23.26 -10.28
C ASN A 340 23.64 22.34 -10.88
N LEU A 341 24.01 21.44 -11.78
CA LEU A 341 23.08 20.49 -12.41
C LEU A 341 23.16 19.14 -11.71
N PHE A 342 21.99 18.54 -11.50
CA PHE A 342 21.90 17.15 -11.04
C PHE A 342 20.80 16.42 -11.80
N VAL A 343 20.90 15.10 -11.77
CA VAL A 343 19.97 14.20 -12.45
C VAL A 343 19.33 13.27 -11.43
N ALA A 344 18.02 13.12 -11.53
CA ALA A 344 17.23 12.21 -10.71
C ALA A 344 16.49 11.19 -11.58
N GLY A 345 16.60 9.91 -11.23
CA GLY A 345 15.82 8.83 -11.81
C GLY A 345 14.48 8.71 -11.11
N MET A 346 13.38 8.90 -11.84
CA MET A 346 12.03 8.94 -11.26
C MET A 346 11.29 7.61 -11.43
N SER A 347 10.23 7.42 -10.64
CA SER A 347 9.26 6.32 -10.80
C SER A 347 8.52 6.38 -12.14
N ASP A 348 8.37 7.57 -12.70
CA ASP A 348 7.57 7.86 -13.89
C ASP A 348 8.31 7.58 -15.19
N LYS A 349 9.31 6.69 -15.14
CA LYS A 349 10.16 6.31 -16.27
C LYS A 349 11.08 7.43 -16.76
N LYS A 350 10.79 8.67 -16.37
CA LYS A 350 11.60 9.82 -16.73
C LYS A 350 12.85 9.90 -15.87
N ILE A 351 13.92 10.34 -16.51
CA ILE A 351 15.07 10.92 -15.83
C ILE A 351 14.91 12.43 -15.94
N VAL A 352 15.07 13.15 -14.82
CA VAL A 352 14.82 14.58 -14.77
C VAL A 352 16.10 15.28 -14.33
N GLN A 353 16.54 16.23 -15.14
CA GLN A 353 17.67 17.11 -14.87
C GLN A 353 17.16 18.42 -14.29
N TRP A 354 17.73 18.82 -13.16
CA TRP A 354 17.37 20.03 -12.44
C TRP A 354 18.54 20.99 -12.38
N ASP A 355 18.25 22.29 -12.41
CA ASP A 355 19.20 23.31 -12.01
C ASP A 355 18.94 23.73 -10.56
N ILE A 356 19.99 23.67 -9.74
CA ILE A 356 19.96 24.00 -8.32
C ILE A 356 19.67 25.48 -8.10
N ARG A 357 20.16 26.35 -8.99
CA ARG A 357 20.03 27.80 -8.85
C ARG A 357 18.59 28.24 -9.14
N SER A 358 18.05 27.78 -10.26
CA SER A 358 16.68 28.12 -10.68
C SER A 358 15.62 27.34 -9.91
N GLY A 359 15.91 26.11 -9.48
CA GLY A 359 14.88 25.22 -8.94
C GLY A 359 13.93 24.67 -9.99
N GLU A 360 14.25 24.82 -11.28
CA GLU A 360 13.43 24.40 -12.41
C GLU A 360 13.99 23.14 -13.10
N ILE A 361 13.11 22.45 -13.81
CA ILE A 361 13.48 21.30 -14.64
C ILE A 361 14.13 21.83 -15.91
N VAL A 362 15.39 21.47 -16.14
CA VAL A 362 16.13 21.83 -17.36
C VAL A 362 15.77 20.88 -18.49
N GLN A 363 15.82 19.57 -18.21
CA GLN A 363 15.65 18.55 -19.23
C GLN A 363 14.96 17.30 -18.68
N GLU A 364 14.15 16.66 -19.53
CA GLU A 364 13.54 15.36 -19.25
C GLU A 364 14.00 14.32 -20.29
N TYR A 365 14.39 13.13 -19.83
CA TYR A 365 14.74 11.99 -20.68
C TYR A 365 13.64 10.93 -20.50
N ASP A 366 12.86 10.65 -21.55
CA ASP A 366 11.58 9.93 -21.45
C ASP A 366 11.55 8.53 -22.11
N ARG A 367 12.70 8.03 -22.58
CA ARG A 367 12.74 6.78 -23.37
C ARG A 367 12.61 5.51 -22.54
N HIS A 368 12.76 5.56 -21.22
CA HIS A 368 12.58 4.37 -20.39
C HIS A 368 11.12 3.94 -20.31
N LEU A 369 10.91 2.63 -20.14
CA LEU A 369 9.56 2.04 -20.08
C LEU A 369 9.12 1.68 -18.65
N GLY A 370 10.06 1.66 -17.70
CA GLY A 370 9.83 1.37 -16.29
C GLY A 370 10.55 2.37 -15.37
N ALA A 371 10.38 2.21 -14.05
CA ALA A 371 11.05 3.06 -13.06
C ALA A 371 12.57 3.01 -13.25
N VAL A 372 13.23 4.16 -13.12
CA VAL A 372 14.68 4.28 -13.26
C VAL A 372 15.33 3.93 -11.93
N ASN A 373 16.15 2.88 -11.91
CA ASN A 373 16.77 2.35 -10.71
C ASN A 373 18.06 3.09 -10.34
N THR A 374 18.99 3.23 -11.29
CA THR A 374 20.29 3.88 -11.03
C THR A 374 20.78 4.69 -12.21
N ILE A 375 21.62 5.67 -11.89
CA ILE A 375 22.34 6.52 -12.84
C ILE A 375 23.82 6.52 -12.47
N VAL A 376 24.69 6.38 -13.46
CA VAL A 376 26.15 6.40 -13.31
C VAL A 376 26.75 7.18 -14.46
N PHE A 377 27.59 8.16 -14.16
CA PHE A 377 28.34 8.90 -15.17
C PHE A 377 29.50 8.07 -15.73
N VAL A 378 29.77 8.22 -17.02
CA VAL A 378 30.74 7.45 -17.80
C VAL A 378 31.41 8.36 -18.82
N ASP A 379 32.56 7.94 -19.35
CA ASP A 379 33.24 8.60 -20.47
C ASP A 379 33.64 10.04 -20.12
N GLU A 380 34.41 10.18 -19.04
CA GLU A 380 34.85 11.48 -18.50
C GLU A 380 33.66 12.42 -18.31
N ASN A 381 32.58 11.89 -17.72
CA ASN A 381 31.34 12.59 -17.36
C ASN A 381 30.48 13.11 -18.52
N ARG A 382 30.95 12.98 -19.77
CA ARG A 382 30.21 13.39 -20.96
C ARG A 382 28.93 12.58 -21.16
N ARG A 383 28.90 11.35 -20.67
CA ARG A 383 27.77 10.41 -20.81
C ARG A 383 27.33 9.92 -19.46
N PHE A 384 26.09 9.44 -19.39
CA PHE A 384 25.65 8.67 -18.26
C PHE A 384 24.87 7.43 -18.70
N VAL A 385 25.06 6.36 -17.94
CA VAL A 385 24.33 5.11 -18.07
C VAL A 385 23.22 5.13 -17.04
N SER A 386 22.05 4.72 -17.47
CA SER A 386 20.89 4.58 -16.61
C SER A 386 20.31 3.19 -16.75
N THR A 387 19.76 2.70 -15.64
CA THR A 387 19.14 1.39 -15.56
C THR A 387 17.70 1.51 -15.11
N SER A 388 16.85 0.62 -15.58
CA SER A 388 15.42 0.66 -15.31
C SER A 388 14.84 -0.73 -15.12
N ASP A 389 13.63 -0.77 -14.56
CA ASP A 389 12.88 -2.02 -14.33
C ASP A 389 12.45 -2.72 -15.62
N ASP A 390 12.51 -2.03 -16.77
CA ASP A 390 12.29 -2.62 -18.09
C ASP A 390 13.46 -3.52 -18.56
N LYS A 391 14.44 -3.81 -17.68
CA LYS A 391 15.60 -4.69 -17.89
C LYS A 391 16.60 -4.16 -18.92
N SER A 392 16.53 -2.86 -19.23
CA SER A 392 17.41 -2.22 -20.18
C SER A 392 18.48 -1.34 -19.52
N LEU A 393 19.60 -1.21 -20.22
CA LEU A 393 20.59 -0.16 -19.99
C LEU A 393 20.48 0.84 -21.12
N ARG A 394 20.29 2.11 -20.77
CA ARG A 394 20.34 3.23 -21.72
C ARG A 394 21.52 4.12 -21.41
N VAL A 395 22.29 4.43 -22.46
CA VAL A 395 23.40 5.37 -22.41
C VAL A 395 22.97 6.66 -23.09
N TRP A 396 23.15 7.76 -22.38
CA TRP A 396 22.76 9.09 -22.80
C TRP A 396 24.01 9.95 -22.95
N GLU A 397 23.98 10.86 -23.91
CA GLU A 397 24.88 12.01 -23.87
C GLU A 397 24.27 13.06 -22.94
N TRP A 398 25.13 13.75 -22.20
CA TRP A 398 24.71 14.82 -21.30
C TRP A 398 23.91 15.89 -22.08
N ASP A 399 22.81 16.34 -21.49
CA ASP A 399 21.90 17.38 -22.02
C ASP A 399 21.09 16.99 -23.26
N ILE A 400 21.28 15.78 -23.80
CA ILE A 400 20.57 15.32 -25.00
C ILE A 400 19.53 14.25 -24.60
N PRO A 401 18.22 14.49 -24.80
CA PRO A 401 17.15 13.60 -24.34
C PRO A 401 16.99 12.30 -25.16
N VAL A 402 17.92 12.02 -26.07
CA VAL A 402 17.89 10.84 -26.94
C VAL A 402 18.98 9.89 -26.47
N ASP A 403 18.61 8.61 -26.29
CA ASP A 403 19.56 7.58 -25.92
C ASP A 403 20.46 7.24 -27.11
N PHE A 404 21.77 7.38 -26.91
CA PHE A 404 22.77 7.00 -27.90
C PHE A 404 22.85 5.48 -28.06
N LYS A 405 22.70 4.76 -26.94
CA LYS A 405 22.82 3.30 -26.92
C LYS A 405 21.76 2.66 -26.04
N TYR A 406 21.00 1.77 -26.66
CA TYR A 406 20.05 0.89 -26.00
C TYR A 406 20.62 -0.54 -25.93
N ILE A 407 20.61 -1.14 -24.74
CA ILE A 407 21.01 -2.52 -24.51
C ILE A 407 19.87 -3.21 -23.75
N ALA A 408 19.19 -4.12 -24.43
CA ALA A 408 18.23 -5.02 -23.82
C ALA A 408 18.32 -6.37 -24.53
N GLU A 409 18.58 -7.42 -23.76
CA GLU A 409 18.54 -8.80 -24.22
C GLU A 409 17.41 -9.51 -23.47
N PRO A 410 16.65 -10.41 -24.11
CA PRO A 410 15.58 -11.15 -23.42
C PRO A 410 16.06 -11.95 -22.18
N SER A 411 17.33 -12.33 -22.15
CA SER A 411 17.96 -13.03 -21.02
C SER A 411 18.36 -12.11 -19.87
N MET A 412 18.44 -10.79 -20.10
CA MET A 412 18.80 -9.83 -19.05
C MET A 412 17.66 -9.65 -18.06
N HIS A 413 18.03 -9.36 -16.81
CA HIS A 413 17.10 -9.02 -15.75
C HIS A 413 17.32 -7.56 -15.31
N SER A 414 16.43 -7.04 -14.47
CA SER A 414 16.56 -5.68 -13.94
C SER A 414 17.90 -5.52 -13.20
N MET A 415 18.54 -4.38 -13.42
CA MET A 415 19.83 -4.03 -12.84
C MET A 415 19.65 -2.90 -11.82
N PRO A 416 19.40 -3.24 -10.55
CA PRO A 416 19.05 -2.25 -9.53
C PRO A 416 20.25 -1.50 -8.95
N ALA A 417 21.48 -1.95 -9.22
CA ALA A 417 22.71 -1.30 -8.76
C ALA A 417 23.78 -1.35 -9.85
N VAL A 418 24.28 -0.18 -10.25
CA VAL A 418 25.41 -0.05 -11.17
C VAL A 418 26.48 0.82 -10.54
N THR A 419 27.73 0.41 -10.72
CA THR A 419 28.90 1.20 -10.33
C THR A 419 29.96 1.20 -11.41
N LEU A 420 30.65 2.33 -11.53
CA LEU A 420 31.78 2.50 -12.42
C LEU A 420 33.05 2.04 -11.71
N SER A 421 33.91 1.34 -12.44
CA SER A 421 35.26 1.00 -11.98
C SER A 421 36.11 2.26 -11.75
N PRO A 422 37.06 2.26 -10.79
CA PRO A 422 37.96 3.39 -10.55
C PRO A 422 38.76 3.85 -11.78
N ASN A 423 39.04 2.95 -12.73
CA ASN A 423 39.73 3.28 -13.98
C ASN A 423 38.82 3.79 -15.10
N GLY A 424 37.51 3.90 -14.86
CA GLY A 424 36.51 4.34 -15.85
C GLY A 424 36.30 3.40 -17.03
N LYS A 425 36.86 2.18 -17.04
CA LYS A 425 36.79 1.26 -18.19
C LYS A 425 35.62 0.28 -18.13
N TRP A 426 35.11 -0.02 -16.94
CA TRP A 426 34.13 -1.07 -16.73
C TRP A 426 32.96 -0.60 -15.87
N LEU A 427 31.79 -1.14 -16.14
CA LEU A 427 30.59 -0.97 -15.33
C LEU A 427 30.26 -2.32 -14.71
N ALA A 428 30.19 -2.37 -13.38
CA ALA A 428 29.60 -3.49 -12.68
C ALA A 428 28.12 -3.25 -12.51
N CYS A 429 27.31 -4.04 -13.23
CA CYS A 429 25.87 -4.04 -13.09
C CYS A 429 25.48 -5.28 -12.30
N GLN A 430 24.92 -5.09 -11.11
CA GLN A 430 24.27 -6.19 -10.42
C GLN A 430 22.97 -6.51 -11.13
N SER A 431 22.81 -7.75 -11.56
CA SER A 431 21.61 -8.25 -12.17
C SER A 431 20.82 -9.07 -11.16
N MET A 432 19.49 -8.92 -11.19
CA MET A 432 18.57 -9.65 -10.31
C MET A 432 18.61 -11.18 -10.49
N ASP A 433 19.28 -11.69 -11.52
CA ASP A 433 19.52 -13.13 -11.77
C ASP A 433 20.69 -13.72 -10.96
N ASN A 434 21.06 -13.07 -9.84
CA ASN A 434 22.15 -13.48 -8.94
C ASN A 434 23.55 -13.44 -9.59
N GLN A 435 23.75 -12.51 -10.54
CA GLN A 435 25.02 -12.32 -11.23
C GLN A 435 25.41 -10.84 -11.24
N ILE A 436 26.72 -10.57 -11.22
CA ILE A 436 27.25 -9.26 -11.60
C ILE A 436 27.74 -9.35 -13.03
N LEU A 437 27.12 -8.52 -13.88
CA LEU A 437 27.40 -8.40 -15.30
C LEU A 437 28.32 -7.21 -15.54
N ILE A 438 29.41 -7.44 -16.27
CA ILE A 438 30.39 -6.40 -16.58
C ILE A 438 30.19 -5.87 -18.00
N PHE A 439 29.97 -4.57 -18.12
CA PHE A 439 29.92 -3.86 -19.39
C PHE A 439 31.17 -3.00 -19.59
N GLY A 440 31.68 -2.91 -20.82
CA GLY A 440 32.76 -1.97 -21.15
C GLY A 440 32.24 -0.53 -21.24
N ALA A 441 32.86 0.42 -20.56
CA ALA A 441 32.33 1.77 -20.35
C ALA A 441 32.70 2.79 -21.45
N GLN A 442 33.86 2.65 -22.12
CA GLN A 442 34.38 3.71 -23.01
C GLN A 442 33.97 3.59 -24.49
N ASN A 443 33.54 2.41 -24.94
CA ASN A 443 33.40 2.16 -26.39
C ASN A 443 31.99 1.71 -26.78
N ARG A 444 31.77 0.39 -26.83
CA ARG A 444 30.57 -0.20 -27.44
C ARG A 444 29.51 -0.61 -26.41
N PHE A 445 29.76 -0.38 -25.12
CA PHE A 445 28.90 -0.85 -24.02
C PHE A 445 28.51 -2.32 -24.17
N ARG A 446 29.46 -3.15 -24.60
CA ARG A 446 29.24 -4.58 -24.77
C ARG A 446 29.53 -5.32 -23.47
N LEU A 447 28.69 -6.31 -23.18
CA LEU A 447 28.90 -7.24 -22.09
C LEU A 447 30.19 -8.04 -22.32
N ASN A 448 31.04 -8.09 -21.31
CA ASN A 448 32.20 -8.95 -21.30
C ASN A 448 31.84 -10.34 -20.77
N LYS A 449 31.61 -11.29 -21.67
CA LYS A 449 31.25 -12.68 -21.31
C LYS A 449 32.31 -13.41 -20.47
N LYS A 450 33.56 -12.93 -20.46
CA LYS A 450 34.64 -13.52 -19.63
C LYS A 450 34.57 -13.08 -18.16
N LYS A 451 33.84 -12.00 -17.86
CA LYS A 451 33.76 -11.38 -16.53
C LYS A 451 32.31 -11.42 -16.06
N ILE A 452 31.93 -12.58 -15.51
CA ILE A 452 30.63 -12.80 -14.90
C ILE A 452 30.88 -13.32 -13.49
N PHE A 453 30.41 -12.60 -12.48
CA PHE A 453 30.57 -13.02 -11.09
C PHE A 453 29.28 -13.64 -10.60
N LYS A 454 29.37 -14.90 -10.20
CA LYS A 454 28.26 -15.69 -9.64
C LYS A 454 28.61 -16.16 -8.23
N GLY A 455 27.59 -16.60 -7.49
CA GLY A 455 27.75 -17.16 -6.14
C GLY A 455 27.27 -16.27 -5.00
N HIS A 456 26.55 -15.18 -5.33
CA HIS A 456 25.75 -14.39 -4.40
C HIS A 456 24.26 -14.61 -4.64
N MET A 457 23.42 -14.26 -3.66
CA MET A 457 21.95 -14.23 -3.82
C MET A 457 21.45 -12.81 -3.61
N VAL A 458 20.90 -12.19 -4.65
CA VAL A 458 20.45 -10.78 -4.65
C VAL A 458 19.06 -10.61 -5.31
N ALA A 459 18.35 -11.71 -5.57
CA ALA A 459 16.97 -11.67 -6.07
C ALA A 459 16.09 -10.74 -5.21
N GLY A 460 15.54 -9.70 -5.83
CA GLY A 460 14.65 -8.72 -5.20
C GLY A 460 15.32 -7.56 -4.45
N TYR A 461 16.66 -7.50 -4.40
CA TYR A 461 17.39 -6.48 -3.65
C TYR A 461 18.29 -5.63 -4.54
N ALA A 462 18.48 -4.37 -4.13
CA ALA A 462 19.35 -3.42 -4.80
C ALA A 462 20.69 -3.31 -4.08
N CYS A 463 21.51 -4.36 -4.11
CA CYS A 463 22.78 -4.38 -3.39
C CYS A 463 23.86 -3.64 -4.19
N GLN A 464 24.47 -2.63 -3.58
CA GLN A 464 25.56 -1.91 -4.19
C GLN A 464 26.77 -2.84 -4.40
N VAL A 465 27.34 -2.75 -5.60
CA VAL A 465 28.59 -3.40 -5.97
C VAL A 465 29.68 -2.36 -5.94
N ASP A 466 30.89 -2.72 -5.53
CA ASP A 466 32.02 -1.82 -5.62
C ASP A 466 33.30 -2.57 -6.01
N PHE A 467 34.29 -1.83 -6.46
CA PHE A 467 35.60 -2.35 -6.84
C PHE A 467 36.62 -1.97 -5.78
N SER A 468 37.64 -2.82 -5.60
CA SER A 468 38.85 -2.34 -4.95
C SER A 468 39.52 -1.24 -5.80
N PRO A 469 40.19 -0.26 -5.19
CA PRO A 469 40.85 0.84 -5.90
C PRO A 469 41.83 0.39 -6.98
N ASP A 470 42.57 -0.68 -6.72
CA ASP A 470 43.53 -1.30 -7.66
C ASP A 470 42.87 -2.21 -8.72
N MET A 471 41.55 -2.38 -8.65
CA MET A 471 40.75 -3.28 -9.48
C MET A 471 41.08 -4.77 -9.31
N SER A 472 41.72 -5.17 -8.21
CA SER A 472 41.98 -6.59 -7.89
C SER A 472 40.73 -7.35 -7.48
N TYR A 473 39.78 -6.69 -6.80
CA TYR A 473 38.60 -7.35 -6.24
C TYR A 473 37.31 -6.63 -6.60
N VAL A 474 36.23 -7.40 -6.62
CA VAL A 474 34.85 -6.91 -6.69
C VAL A 474 34.15 -7.34 -5.41
N ILE A 475 33.41 -6.43 -4.80
CA ILE A 475 32.63 -6.69 -3.60
C ILE A 475 31.15 -6.47 -3.83
N SER A 476 30.30 -7.31 -3.24
CA SER A 476 28.87 -7.04 -3.17
C SER A 476 28.26 -7.62 -1.89
N GLY A 477 27.17 -6.99 -1.45
CA GLY A 477 26.32 -7.55 -0.42
C GLY A 477 25.29 -8.54 -0.97
N ASP A 478 24.85 -9.46 -0.11
CA ASP A 478 23.83 -10.47 -0.39
C ASP A 478 22.56 -10.28 0.43
N ALA A 479 21.48 -10.90 -0.04
CA ALA A 479 20.22 -11.12 0.68
C ALA A 479 20.44 -11.80 2.05
N ASP A 480 21.38 -12.73 2.13
CA ASP A 480 21.75 -13.42 3.37
C ASP A 480 22.57 -12.53 4.34
N GLY A 481 22.85 -11.27 4.01
CA GLY A 481 23.71 -10.41 4.81
C GLY A 481 25.20 -10.75 4.71
N LYS A 482 25.59 -11.52 3.70
CA LYS A 482 26.99 -11.88 3.44
C LYS A 482 27.62 -10.82 2.53
N LEU A 483 28.87 -10.47 2.81
CA LEU A 483 29.74 -9.74 1.90
C LEU A 483 30.52 -10.78 1.08
N ASN A 484 30.28 -10.78 -0.22
CA ASN A 484 31.00 -11.63 -1.16
C ASN A 484 32.09 -10.82 -1.84
N ILE A 485 33.28 -11.43 -1.94
CA ILE A 485 34.46 -10.82 -2.52
C ILE A 485 34.96 -11.75 -3.62
N TRP A 486 34.99 -11.25 -4.86
CA TRP A 486 35.54 -11.95 -6.01
C TRP A 486 36.89 -11.36 -6.40
N ASP A 487 37.77 -12.20 -6.92
CA ASP A 487 38.94 -11.71 -7.65
C ASP A 487 38.54 -11.31 -9.07
N TRP A 488 38.87 -10.08 -9.43
CA TRP A 488 38.61 -9.52 -10.74
C TRP A 488 39.29 -10.34 -11.84
N LYS A 489 40.51 -10.85 -11.63
CA LYS A 489 41.29 -11.54 -12.67
C LYS A 489 40.73 -12.93 -12.96
N THR A 490 40.48 -13.74 -11.94
CA THR A 490 40.01 -15.12 -12.10
C THR A 490 38.49 -15.28 -12.08
N THR A 491 37.73 -14.25 -11.69
CA THR A 491 36.26 -14.29 -11.51
C THR A 491 35.76 -15.26 -10.45
N LYS A 492 36.67 -15.86 -9.68
CA LYS A 492 36.32 -16.79 -8.62
C LYS A 492 35.89 -16.00 -7.38
N LEU A 493 34.92 -16.55 -6.66
CA LEU A 493 34.57 -16.08 -5.33
C LEU A 493 35.71 -16.46 -4.38
N TYR A 494 36.40 -15.46 -3.83
CA TYR A 494 37.56 -15.64 -2.96
C TYR A 494 37.16 -15.76 -1.50
N SER A 495 36.29 -14.87 -1.04
CA SER A 495 35.87 -14.82 0.35
C SER A 495 34.38 -14.53 0.48
N ARG A 496 33.80 -15.07 1.55
CA ARG A 496 32.42 -14.86 1.94
C ARG A 496 32.42 -14.58 3.43
N LEU A 497 32.10 -13.35 3.79
CA LEU A 497 32.08 -12.88 5.17
C LEU A 497 30.63 -12.65 5.59
N LYS A 498 30.19 -13.21 6.71
CA LYS A 498 28.86 -12.89 7.26
C LYS A 498 28.95 -11.51 7.90
N ALA A 499 28.44 -10.50 7.19
CA ALA A 499 28.58 -9.11 7.61
C ALA A 499 27.41 -8.65 8.48
N HIS A 500 26.18 -8.91 8.04
CA HIS A 500 24.95 -8.45 8.68
C HIS A 500 24.00 -9.62 8.96
N ASP A 501 23.12 -9.46 9.95
CA ASP A 501 22.11 -10.48 10.27
C ASP A 501 20.99 -10.50 9.24
N LYS A 502 20.65 -9.31 8.73
CA LYS A 502 19.73 -9.07 7.61
C LYS A 502 20.50 -8.79 6.31
N VAL A 503 19.76 -8.55 5.23
CA VAL A 503 20.28 -8.18 3.90
C VAL A 503 21.34 -7.08 3.99
N CYS A 504 22.48 -7.31 3.35
CA CYS A 504 23.55 -6.34 3.20
C CYS A 504 23.34 -5.60 1.87
N ILE A 505 22.99 -4.31 1.94
CA ILE A 505 22.67 -3.52 0.75
C ILE A 505 23.91 -2.80 0.25
N GLY A 506 24.51 -1.94 1.05
CA GLY A 506 25.67 -1.14 0.64
C GLY A 506 26.96 -1.88 0.94
N ALA A 507 27.84 -1.98 -0.04
CA ALA A 507 29.22 -2.36 0.15
C ALA A 507 30.08 -1.33 -0.60
N VAL A 508 30.98 -0.66 0.12
CA VAL A 508 31.86 0.38 -0.42
C VAL A 508 33.28 0.11 0.02
N TRP A 509 34.21 0.10 -0.92
CA TRP A 509 35.63 0.00 -0.64
C TRP A 509 36.20 1.38 -0.37
N HIS A 510 37.05 1.53 0.64
CA HIS A 510 37.67 2.83 0.90
C HIS A 510 38.66 3.20 -0.22
N PRO A 511 38.55 4.38 -0.87
CA PRO A 511 39.30 4.68 -2.08
C PRO A 511 40.83 4.70 -1.90
N HIS A 512 41.31 5.08 -0.70
CA HIS A 512 42.75 5.19 -0.41
C HIS A 512 43.34 3.99 0.33
N GLU A 513 42.50 3.21 1.00
CA GLU A 513 43.00 2.18 1.91
C GLU A 513 42.88 0.80 1.28
N THR A 514 43.87 -0.04 1.59
CA THR A 514 44.06 -1.29 0.87
C THR A 514 43.04 -2.36 1.24
N SER A 515 42.52 -2.37 2.47
CA SER A 515 41.70 -3.47 3.00
C SER A 515 40.36 -3.01 3.59
N LYS A 516 40.18 -1.70 3.81
CA LYS A 516 38.98 -1.20 4.47
C LYS A 516 37.74 -1.24 3.58
N VAL A 517 36.73 -1.97 4.04
CA VAL A 517 35.42 -2.07 3.40
C VAL A 517 34.34 -1.66 4.39
N ILE A 518 33.40 -0.84 3.92
CA ILE A 518 32.26 -0.40 4.71
C ILE A 518 31.01 -1.06 4.15
N THR A 519 30.27 -1.74 5.04
CA THR A 519 29.03 -2.40 4.70
C THR A 519 27.86 -1.82 5.47
N CYS A 520 26.69 -1.73 4.86
CA CYS A 520 25.46 -1.36 5.52
C CYS A 520 24.32 -2.32 5.21
N GLY A 521 23.48 -2.57 6.20
CA GLY A 521 22.40 -3.55 6.11
C GLY A 521 21.04 -3.04 6.58
N TRP A 522 20.02 -3.86 6.33
CA TRP A 522 18.67 -3.62 6.82
C TRP A 522 18.49 -3.88 8.33
N ASP A 523 19.55 -4.35 8.99
CA ASP A 523 19.65 -4.41 10.46
C ASP A 523 19.83 -3.02 11.09
N GLY A 524 20.10 -1.98 10.29
CA GLY A 524 20.29 -0.61 10.77
C GLY A 524 21.72 -0.30 11.21
N LEU A 525 22.63 -1.25 10.99
CA LEU A 525 24.03 -1.13 11.36
C LEU A 525 24.87 -0.79 10.12
N ILE A 526 25.96 -0.07 10.36
CA ILE A 526 27.04 0.10 9.39
C ILE A 526 28.28 -0.49 10.03
N LYS A 527 28.99 -1.36 9.31
CA LYS A 527 30.14 -2.08 9.81
C LYS A 527 31.38 -1.75 8.97
N LEU A 528 32.49 -1.51 9.65
CA LEU A 528 33.80 -1.32 9.04
C LEU A 528 34.61 -2.61 9.18
N TRP A 529 35.15 -3.07 8.07
CA TRP A 529 35.96 -4.28 7.96
C TRP A 529 37.38 -3.93 7.51
N ASP A 530 38.40 -4.62 8.01
CA ASP A 530 39.81 -4.46 7.63
C ASP A 530 40.60 -5.78 7.75
#